data_AF-A0A2N2NV59-F1
#
_entry.id   AF-A0A2N2NV59-F1
#
_cell.length_a   1.000
_cell.length_b   1.000
_cell.length_c   1.000
_cell.angle_alpha   90.00
_cell.angle_beta   90.00
_cell.angle_gamma   90.00
#
_symmetry.space_group_name_H-M   'P 1'
#
loop_
_entity.id
_entity.type
_entity.pdbx_description
1 polymer ?
#
loop_
_entity_poly.entity_id
_entity_poly.type
_entity_poly.pdbx_seq_one_letter_code
_entity_poly.pdbx_strand_id
1 'polypeptide(L)'
;MKSNQNDYSNLLIIGDFLTFLIVTLIGYANHNSQFDIRRILANWLPLCLAWSMAAPILGLWNAKQMPLQKSWWRLIWAAILSVPLAIVIRGFILNTPTIGIFVLVMVAFSIFGLLIWRLVWQLFLRQKS
;
A
#
# COMPACT_ATOMS: atom_id res chain seq x y z
N MET A 1 19.18 1.19 28.77
CA MET A 1 18.01 0.97 27.89
C MET A 1 18.52 0.82 26.46
N LYS A 2 18.32 -0.35 25.83
CA LYS A 2 18.76 -0.57 24.44
C LYS A 2 17.93 0.30 23.51
N SER A 3 18.58 1.07 22.63
CA SER A 3 17.90 1.81 21.57
C SER A 3 17.14 0.81 20.69
N ASN A 4 15.81 0.90 20.67
CA ASN A 4 15.01 0.32 19.60
C ASN A 4 15.30 1.11 18.33
N GLN A 5 16.42 0.83 17.67
CA GLN A 5 16.62 1.29 16.30
C GLN A 5 15.66 0.47 15.45
N ASN A 6 14.54 1.09 15.08
CA ASN A 6 13.65 0.57 14.07
C ASN A 6 14.38 0.71 12.73
N ASP A 7 15.22 -0.26 12.41
CA ASP A 7 15.84 -0.31 11.09
C ASP A 7 14.72 -0.53 10.08
N TYR A 8 14.45 0.48 9.25
CA TYR A 8 13.48 0.35 8.18
C TYR A 8 14.09 -0.41 7.00
N SER A 9 13.32 -1.31 6.41
CA SER A 9 13.71 -2.02 5.20
C SER A 9 13.29 -1.23 3.97
N ASN A 10 14.27 -0.65 3.27
CA ASN A 10 14.04 0.02 1.98
C ASN A 10 13.34 -0.90 0.98
N LEU A 11 13.63 -2.20 1.03
CA LEU A 11 13.01 -3.20 0.16
C LEU A 11 11.50 -3.34 0.43
N LEU A 12 11.08 -3.35 1.70
CA LEU A 12 9.65 -3.37 2.05
C LEU A 12 8.94 -2.11 1.57
N ILE A 13 9.54 -0.94 1.77
CA ILE A 13 8.98 0.36 1.36
C ILE A 13 8.78 0.40 -0.16
N ILE A 14 9.86 0.12 -0.91
CA ILE A 14 9.84 0.13 -2.37
C ILE A 14 8.82 -0.91 -2.88
N GLY A 15 8.81 -2.11 -2.31
CA GLY A 15 7.88 -3.14 -2.72
C GLY A 15 6.42 -2.82 -2.42
N ASP A 16 6.11 -2.13 -1.33
CA ASP A 16 4.76 -1.62 -1.06
C ASP A 16 4.32 -0.62 -2.13
N PHE A 17 5.18 0.33 -2.46
CA PHE A 17 4.87 1.35 -3.46
C PHE A 17 4.74 0.77 -4.87
N LEU A 18 5.59 -0.20 -5.23
CA LEU A 18 5.45 -0.95 -6.48
C LEU A 18 4.17 -1.78 -6.51
N THR A 19 3.79 -2.41 -5.40
CA THR A 19 2.53 -3.16 -5.29
C THR A 19 1.34 -2.24 -5.55
N PHE A 20 1.31 -1.04 -4.94
CA PHE A 20 0.25 -0.07 -5.20
C PHE A 20 0.24 0.43 -6.64
N LEU A 21 1.41 0.59 -7.26
CA LEU A 21 1.50 0.96 -8.67
C LEU A 21 0.88 -0.14 -9.54
N ILE A 22 1.24 -1.40 -9.31
CA ILE A 22 0.71 -2.56 -10.04
C ILE A 22 -0.81 -2.65 -9.88
N VAL A 23 -1.33 -2.56 -8.66
CA VAL A 23 -2.78 -2.58 -8.39
C VAL A 23 -3.48 -1.42 -9.11
N THR A 24 -2.88 -0.22 -9.09
CA THR A 24 -3.43 0.95 -9.78
C THR A 24 -3.49 0.73 -11.30
N LEU A 25 -2.42 0.20 -11.90
CA LEU A 25 -2.33 -0.07 -13.34
C LEU A 25 -3.32 -1.16 -13.78
N ILE A 26 -3.45 -2.24 -13.01
CA ILE A 26 -4.42 -3.31 -13.27
C ILE A 26 -5.85 -2.76 -13.19
N GLY A 27 -6.17 -1.98 -12.15
CA GLY A 27 -7.47 -1.33 -12.02
C GLY A 27 -7.77 -0.42 -13.22
N TYR A 28 -6.78 0.34 -13.66
CA TYR A 28 -6.90 1.21 -14.82
C TYR A 28 -7.18 0.43 -16.12
N ALA A 29 -6.44 -0.66 -16.35
CA ALA A 29 -6.61 -1.54 -17.51
C ALA A 29 -7.99 -2.20 -17.53
N ASN A 30 -8.49 -2.65 -16.38
CA ASN A 30 -9.81 -3.29 -16.26
C ASN A 30 -10.99 -2.33 -16.53
N HIS A 31 -10.79 -1.02 -16.42
CA HIS A 31 -11.82 -0.03 -16.75
C HIS A 31 -11.81 0.41 -18.22
N ASN A 32 -11.09 -0.30 -19.11
CA ASN A 32 -10.92 0.03 -20.54
C ASN A 32 -10.64 1.53 -20.78
N SER A 33 -9.96 2.16 -19.83
CA SER A 33 -9.70 3.59 -19.86
C SER A 33 -8.50 3.86 -20.76
N GLN A 34 -8.55 4.93 -21.57
CA GLN A 34 -7.36 5.38 -22.30
C GLN A 34 -6.26 5.75 -21.32
N PHE A 35 -5.02 5.35 -21.58
CA PHE A 35 -3.90 5.63 -20.68
C PHE A 35 -3.82 7.12 -20.31
N ASP A 36 -3.90 7.43 -19.01
CA ASP A 36 -3.84 8.79 -18.48
C ASP A 36 -2.91 8.81 -17.27
N ILE A 37 -1.71 9.37 -17.47
CA ILE A 37 -0.70 9.47 -16.42
C ILE A 37 -1.18 10.32 -15.24
N ARG A 38 -1.98 11.37 -15.47
CA ARG A 38 -2.50 12.23 -14.40
C ARG A 38 -3.42 11.42 -13.50
N ARG A 39 -4.32 10.60 -14.07
CA ARG A 39 -5.22 9.75 -13.29
C ARG A 39 -4.50 8.64 -12.53
N ILE A 40 -3.47 8.05 -13.14
CA ILE A 40 -2.63 7.04 -12.49
C ILE A 40 -1.89 7.66 -11.29
N LEU A 41 -1.21 8.78 -11.50
CA LEU A 41 -0.47 9.47 -10.44
C LEU A 41 -1.38 10.01 -9.34
N ALA A 42 -2.56 10.53 -9.69
CA ALA A 42 -3.56 11.00 -8.73
C ALA A 42 -4.15 9.88 -7.86
N ASN A 43 -3.97 8.61 -8.23
CA ASN A 43 -4.34 7.47 -7.38
C ASN A 43 -3.12 6.94 -6.60
N TRP A 44 -2.01 6.72 -7.30
CA TRP A 44 -0.83 6.08 -6.74
C TRP A 44 -0.11 6.97 -5.71
N LEU A 45 0.13 8.24 -6.01
CA LEU A 45 0.88 9.12 -5.10
C LEU A 45 0.15 9.37 -3.78
N PRO A 46 -1.16 9.69 -3.76
CA PRO A 46 -1.88 9.81 -2.49
C PRO A 46 -1.91 8.53 -1.67
N LEU A 47 -1.93 7.36 -2.33
CA LEU A 47 -1.90 6.07 -1.64
C LEU A 47 -0.53 5.82 -1.02
N CYS A 48 0.56 6.09 -1.74
CA CYS A 48 1.91 6.03 -1.18
C CYS A 48 2.06 6.99 0.02
N LEU A 49 1.55 8.21 -0.10
CA LEU A 49 1.59 9.21 0.97
C LEU A 49 0.81 8.74 2.20
N ALA A 50 -0.45 8.34 2.03
CA ALA A 50 -1.30 7.88 3.13
C ALA A 50 -0.74 6.60 3.78
N TRP A 51 -0.23 5.67 2.97
CA TRP A 51 0.45 4.47 3.47
C TRP A 51 1.69 4.82 4.28
N SER A 52 2.47 5.81 3.84
CA SER A 52 3.66 6.28 4.57
C SER A 52 3.34 6.86 5.95
N MET A 53 2.10 7.31 6.16
CA MET A 53 1.64 7.76 7.47
C MET A 53 1.27 6.58 8.38
N ALA A 54 0.61 5.54 7.85
CA ALA A 54 0.10 4.43 8.66
C ALA A 54 1.12 3.29 8.85
N ALA A 55 1.87 2.95 7.81
CA ALA A 55 2.78 1.82 7.78
C ALA A 55 3.89 1.86 8.86
N PRO A 56 4.63 2.97 9.09
CA PRO A 56 5.66 3.00 10.13
C PRO A 56 5.07 2.90 11.53
N ILE A 57 3.90 3.50 11.78
CA ILE A 57 3.21 3.44 13.08
C ILE A 57 2.84 2.00 13.44
N LEU A 58 2.43 1.22 12.44
CA LEU A 58 2.10 -0.20 12.59
C LEU A 58 3.33 -1.12 12.48
N GLY A 59 4.52 -0.57 12.32
CA GLY A 59 5.78 -1.31 12.19
C GLY A 59 5.88 -2.13 10.91
N LEU A 60 5.15 -1.75 9.85
CA LEU A 60 5.10 -2.48 8.58
C LEU A 60 6.40 -2.40 7.77
N TRP A 61 7.27 -1.46 8.09
CA TRP A 61 8.57 -1.28 7.43
C TRP A 61 9.76 -1.74 8.26
N ASN A 62 9.55 -2.26 9.46
CA ASN A 62 10.65 -2.74 10.29
C ASN A 62 11.34 -3.94 9.63
N ALA A 63 12.67 -3.91 9.50
CA ALA A 63 13.45 -5.01 8.91
C ALA A 63 13.23 -6.34 9.65
N LYS A 64 13.07 -6.27 10.98
CA LYS A 64 12.71 -7.40 11.84
C LYS A 64 11.20 -7.60 11.92
N GLN A 65 10.56 -7.83 10.76
CA GLN A 65 9.13 -8.13 10.67
C GLN A 65 8.76 -9.42 11.44
N MET A 66 7.58 -9.40 12.04
CA MET A 66 6.93 -10.62 12.52
C MET A 66 6.46 -11.47 11.34
N PRO A 67 6.34 -12.80 11.50
CA PRO A 67 5.73 -13.67 10.48
C PRO A 67 4.34 -13.17 10.07
N LEU A 68 3.97 -13.34 8.80
CA LEU A 68 2.74 -12.76 8.24
C LEU A 68 1.49 -13.24 9.00
N GLN A 69 1.51 -14.49 9.48
CA GLN A 69 0.45 -15.09 10.29
C GLN A 69 0.16 -14.30 11.58
N LYS A 70 1.14 -13.55 12.10
CA LYS A 70 1.01 -12.72 13.31
C LYS A 70 0.81 -11.23 13.02
N SER A 71 1.10 -10.78 11.80
CA SER A 71 1.08 -9.36 11.41
C SER A 71 0.07 -8.98 10.34
N TRP A 72 -0.66 -9.94 9.75
CA TRP A 72 -1.66 -9.68 8.69
C TRP A 72 -2.70 -8.63 9.06
N TRP A 73 -3.18 -8.63 10.31
CA TRP A 73 -4.16 -7.67 10.80
C TRP A 73 -3.64 -6.22 10.75
N ARG A 74 -2.33 -6.01 11.00
CA ARG A 74 -1.70 -4.68 10.92
C ARG A 74 -1.71 -4.15 9.49
N LEU A 75 -1.46 -5.03 8.52
CA LEU A 75 -1.51 -4.69 7.10
C LEU A 75 -2.93 -4.28 6.68
N ILE A 76 -3.94 -5.01 7.16
CA ILE A 76 -5.35 -4.66 6.91
C ILE A 76 -5.69 -3.30 7.50
N TRP A 77 -5.35 -3.04 8.76
CA TRP A 77 -5.64 -1.72 9.37
C TRP A 77 -4.91 -0.59 8.68
N ALA A 78 -3.64 -0.78 8.31
CA ALA A 78 -2.91 0.22 7.53
C ALA A 78 -3.64 0.53 6.23
N ALA A 79 -4.15 -0.47 5.51
CA ALA A 79 -4.87 -0.27 4.26
C ALA A 79 -6.22 0.41 4.47
N ILE A 80 -6.98 -0.01 5.49
CA ILE A 80 -8.26 0.60 5.86
C ILE A 80 -8.10 2.08 6.24
N LEU A 81 -6.99 2.46 6.89
CA LEU A 81 -6.71 3.85 7.23
C LEU A 81 -6.19 4.65 6.02
N SER A 82 -5.35 4.03 5.19
CA SER A 82 -4.65 4.73 4.11
C SER A 82 -5.51 4.95 2.87
N VAL A 83 -6.27 3.95 2.46
CA VAL A 83 -7.00 3.98 1.18
C VAL A 83 -8.12 5.03 1.18
N PRO A 84 -8.98 5.16 2.20
CA PRO A 84 -10.00 6.21 2.23
C PRO A 84 -9.37 7.62 2.16
N LEU A 85 -8.29 7.85 2.92
CA LEU A 85 -7.57 9.11 2.89
C LEU A 85 -7.01 9.40 1.49
N ALA A 86 -6.35 8.42 0.88
CA ALA A 86 -5.81 8.54 -0.48
C ALA A 86 -6.88 8.88 -1.52
N ILE A 87 -8.06 8.25 -1.41
CA ILE A 87 -9.15 8.46 -2.36
C ILE A 87 -9.81 9.84 -2.17
N VAL A 88 -9.91 10.33 -0.94
CA VAL A 88 -10.36 11.71 -0.67
C VAL A 88 -9.41 12.71 -1.33
N ILE A 89 -8.09 12.54 -1.13
CA ILE A 89 -7.07 13.37 -1.77
C ILE A 89 -7.18 13.30 -3.30
N ARG A 90 -7.35 12.09 -3.86
CA ARG A 90 -7.61 11.89 -5.30
C ARG A 90 -8.83 12.67 -5.78
N GLY A 91 -9.92 12.65 -5.01
CA GLY A 91 -11.16 13.38 -5.32
C GLY A 91 -10.91 14.87 -5.49
N PHE A 92 -10.11 15.48 -4.61
CA PHE A 92 -9.67 16.87 -4.75
C PHE A 92 -8.78 17.10 -5.97
N ILE A 93 -7.78 16.24 -6.22
CA ILE A 93 -6.85 16.39 -7.37
C ILE A 93 -7.57 16.33 -8.73
N LEU A 94 -8.55 15.43 -8.84
CA LEU A 94 -9.28 15.20 -10.08
C LEU A 94 -10.58 16.00 -10.18
N ASN A 95 -10.97 16.70 -9.11
CA ASN A 95 -12.26 17.38 -8.99
C ASN A 95 -13.44 16.43 -9.32
N THR A 96 -13.41 15.23 -8.73
CA THR A 96 -14.43 14.19 -8.95
C THR A 96 -14.95 13.65 -7.62
N PRO A 97 -16.24 13.27 -7.52
CA PRO A 97 -16.79 12.68 -6.30
C PRO A 97 -16.12 11.34 -5.96
N THR A 98 -15.99 11.08 -4.66
CA THR A 98 -15.52 9.79 -4.14
C THR A 98 -16.69 8.81 -4.06
N ILE A 99 -16.59 7.69 -4.78
CA ILE A 99 -17.63 6.65 -4.78
C ILE A 99 -17.24 5.55 -3.78
N GLY A 100 -18.16 5.19 -2.89
CA GLY A 100 -17.89 4.21 -1.82
C GLY A 100 -17.41 2.85 -2.33
N ILE A 101 -17.98 2.34 -3.44
CA ILE A 101 -17.55 1.05 -4.01
C ILE A 101 -16.09 1.07 -4.48
N PHE A 102 -15.61 2.21 -5.00
CA PHE A 102 -14.23 2.37 -5.42
C PHE A 102 -13.29 2.26 -4.20
N VAL A 103 -13.68 2.82 -3.06
CA VAL A 103 -12.93 2.69 -1.79
C VAL A 103 -12.83 1.23 -1.36
N LEU A 104 -13.96 0.51 -1.35
CA LEU A 104 -14.00 -0.89 -0.92
C LEU A 104 -13.15 -1.79 -1.81
N VAL A 105 -13.28 -1.65 -3.13
CA VAL A 105 -12.47 -2.40 -4.11
C VAL A 105 -11.00 -2.06 -3.95
N MET A 106 -10.66 -0.78 -3.82
CA MET A 106 -9.25 -0.36 -3.66
C MET A 106 -8.64 -0.89 -2.36
N VAL A 107 -9.39 -0.92 -1.25
CA VAL A 107 -8.95 -1.56 0.01
C VAL A 107 -8.67 -3.04 -0.22
N ALA A 108 -9.63 -3.77 -0.79
CA ALA A 108 -9.52 -5.21 -0.97
C ALA A 108 -8.31 -5.60 -1.85
N PHE A 109 -8.15 -4.95 -3.01
CA PHE A 109 -7.04 -5.24 -3.92
C PHE A 109 -5.69 -4.74 -3.39
N SER A 110 -5.65 -3.64 -2.66
CA SER A 110 -4.43 -3.19 -1.98
C SER A 110 -3.98 -4.20 -0.92
N ILE A 111 -4.90 -4.67 -0.08
CA ILE A 111 -4.61 -5.72 0.91
C ILE A 111 -4.11 -6.98 0.20
N PHE A 112 -4.82 -7.44 -0.83
CA PHE A 112 -4.46 -8.64 -1.57
C PHE A 112 -3.06 -8.55 -2.19
N GLY A 113 -2.78 -7.46 -2.91
CA GLY A 113 -1.46 -7.22 -3.50
C GLY A 113 -0.36 -7.18 -2.45
N LEU A 114 -0.59 -6.48 -1.33
CA LEU A 114 0.40 -6.37 -0.26
C LEU A 114 0.61 -7.71 0.46
N LEU A 115 -0.42 -8.53 0.63
CA LEU A 115 -0.28 -9.89 1.18
C LEU A 115 0.61 -10.76 0.28
N ILE A 116 0.39 -10.73 -1.04
CA ILE A 116 1.26 -11.41 -2.01
C ILE A 116 2.69 -10.91 -1.86
N TRP A 117 2.90 -9.59 -1.82
CA TRP A 117 4.22 -9.02 -1.65
C TRP A 117 4.89 -9.43 -0.34
N ARG A 118 4.15 -9.45 0.78
CA ARG A 118 4.67 -9.93 2.08
C ARG A 118 5.06 -11.40 2.02
N LEU A 119 4.30 -12.25 1.34
CA LEU A 119 4.66 -13.65 1.13
C LEU A 119 5.95 -13.77 0.32
N VAL A 120 6.06 -13.05 -0.80
CA VAL A 120 7.28 -13.02 -1.62
C VAL A 120 8.49 -12.57 -0.79
N TRP A 121 8.34 -11.50 -0.03
CA TRP A 121 9.42 -10.98 0.82
C TRP A 121 9.84 -12.00 1.89
N GLN A 122 8.89 -12.63 2.59
CA GLN A 122 9.20 -13.60 3.65
C GLN A 122 9.83 -14.88 3.12
N LEU A 123 9.37 -15.39 1.97
CA LEU A 123 9.85 -16.66 1.41
C LEU A 123 11.21 -16.52 0.71
N PHE A 124 11.44 -15.43 -0.02
CA PHE A 124 12.58 -15.32 -0.92
C PHE A 124 13.61 -14.27 -0.52
N LEU A 125 13.20 -13.21 0.19
CA LEU A 125 14.05 -12.02 0.39
C LEU A 125 14.53 -11.85 1.84
N ARG A 126 13.81 -12.42 2.81
CA ARG A 126 14.15 -12.33 4.24
C ARG A 126 15.40 -13.13 4.64
N GLN A 127 15.78 -14.18 3.91
CA GLN A 127 16.87 -15.08 4.31
C GLN A 127 18.28 -14.46 4.28
N LYS A 128 18.44 -13.19 3.86
CA LYS A 128 19.75 -12.53 3.70
C LYS A 128 19.91 -11.19 4.43
N SER A 129 19.03 -10.83 5.37
CA SER A 129 19.11 -9.58 6.15
C SER A 129 19.31 -9.80 7.63
#